data_AF-A0A257MYW5-F1
#
_entry.id   AF-A0A257MYW5-F1
#
_cell.length_a   1.000
_cell.length_b   1.000
_cell.length_c   1.000
_cell.angle_alpha   90.00
_cell.angle_beta   90.00
_cell.angle_gamma   90.00
#
_symmetry.space_group_name_H-M   'P 1'
#
loop_
_entity.id
_entity.type
_entity.pdbx_description
1 polymer ?
#
loop_
_entity_poly.entity_id
_entity_poly.type
_entity_poly.pdbx_seq_one_letter_code
_entity_poly.pdbx_strand_id
1 'polypeptide(L)'
;VPSIYALGDVTNRVCLTPVAIAEGMALVNKLYVNQPRPVDYDTIPTAVFSQPPIGMVGLTEAQAREKYPDIDIYKTSFTPMKNALSESDEKALMKMIVVRSTDRVVGMHMAGSDAPEIIQGMAVAIRSGATKAVFDSTIGIHPTAAEEFVTLREAVT
;
A
#
# COMPACT_ATOMS: atom_id res chain seq x y z
N VAL A 1 5.77 26.63 22.66
CA VAL A 1 7.08 27.34 22.52
C VAL A 1 7.45 27.32 21.04
N PRO A 2 7.63 28.46 20.35
CA PRO A 2 7.81 28.50 18.90
C PRO A 2 9.06 27.77 18.35
N SER A 3 10.09 27.57 19.18
CA SER A 3 11.35 26.93 18.80
C SER A 3 11.41 25.41 19.09
N ILE A 4 10.38 24.84 19.72
CA ILE A 4 10.37 23.43 20.12
C ILE A 4 9.49 22.62 19.16
N TYR A 5 10.04 21.53 18.63
CA TYR A 5 9.39 20.63 17.67
C TYR A 5 9.41 19.18 18.19
N ALA A 6 8.48 18.36 17.68
CA ALA A 6 8.38 16.94 18.00
C ALA A 6 8.09 16.14 16.72
N LEU A 7 8.72 14.97 16.61
CA LEU A 7 8.61 14.03 15.50
C LEU A 7 8.86 12.60 16.00
N GLY A 8 8.51 11.60 15.21
CA GLY A 8 8.54 10.20 15.55
C GLY A 8 7.51 9.83 16.60
N ASP A 9 7.79 8.75 17.32
CA ASP A 9 6.85 8.06 18.20
C ASP A 9 6.29 8.94 19.32
N VAL A 10 7.04 9.95 19.79
CA VAL A 10 6.59 10.90 20.82
C VAL A 10 5.37 11.72 20.37
N THR A 11 5.12 11.81 19.07
CA THR A 11 3.95 12.51 18.51
C THR A 11 2.69 11.65 18.49
N ASN A 12 2.81 10.35 18.75
CA ASN A 12 1.72 9.38 18.75
C ASN A 12 0.88 9.40 17.45
N ARG A 13 1.54 9.62 16.30
CA ARG A 13 0.91 9.57 14.96
C ARG A 13 1.05 8.18 14.35
N VAL A 14 2.22 7.89 13.78
CA VAL A 14 2.56 6.60 13.18
C VAL A 14 3.96 6.22 13.64
N CYS A 15 4.05 5.16 14.45
CA CYS A 15 5.30 4.72 15.07
C CYS A 15 6.10 3.83 14.11
N LEU A 16 6.63 4.43 13.04
CA LEU A 16 7.45 3.76 12.03
C LEU A 16 8.71 4.58 11.74
N THR A 17 9.86 3.91 11.72
CA THR A 17 11.16 4.50 11.38
C THR A 17 11.14 5.37 10.11
N PRO A 18 10.63 4.92 8.94
CA PRO A 18 10.60 5.76 7.74
C PRO A 18 9.72 7.02 7.89
N VAL A 19 8.68 6.98 8.73
CA VAL A 19 7.84 8.15 9.02
C VAL A 19 8.62 9.17 9.84
N ALA A 20 9.31 8.74 10.91
CA ALA A 20 10.14 9.62 11.72
C ALA A 20 11.26 10.30 10.89
N ILE A 21 11.88 9.55 9.96
CA ILE A 21 12.87 10.10 9.01
C ILE A 21 12.22 11.15 8.10
N ALA A 22 11.05 10.85 7.51
CA ALA A 22 10.35 11.79 6.65
C ALA A 22 9.93 13.08 7.38
N GLU A 23 9.46 12.96 8.62
CA GLU A 23 9.13 14.10 9.49
C GLU A 23 10.36 14.95 9.80
N GLY A 24 11.51 14.33 10.08
CA GLY A 24 12.79 15.02 10.24
C GLY A 24 13.19 15.81 8.99
N MET A 25 13.10 15.19 7.82
CA MET A 25 13.40 15.86 6.55
C MET A 25 12.42 17.00 6.26
N ALA A 26 11.13 16.82 6.55
CA ALA A 26 10.12 17.86 6.40
C ALA A 26 10.42 19.06 7.31
N LEU A 27 10.84 18.81 8.56
CA LEU A 27 11.22 19.86 9.49
C LEU A 27 12.47 20.62 9.02
N VAL A 28 13.53 19.91 8.62
CA VAL A 28 14.76 20.53 8.10
C VAL A 28 14.46 21.38 6.88
N ASN A 29 13.67 20.87 5.94
CA ASN A 29 13.29 21.59 4.73
C ASN A 29 12.52 22.88 5.03
N LYS A 30 11.63 22.84 6.04
CA LYS A 30 10.87 24.02 6.49
C LYS A 30 11.78 25.05 7.17
N LEU A 31 12.69 24.61 8.05
CA LEU A 31 13.49 25.52 8.88
C LEU A 31 14.71 26.11 8.16
N TYR A 32 15.34 25.33 7.27
CA TYR A 32 16.67 25.67 6.75
C TYR A 32 16.75 25.76 5.22
N VAL A 33 15.79 25.18 4.50
CA VAL A 33 15.79 25.16 3.02
C VAL A 33 14.71 26.09 2.43
N ASN A 34 13.79 26.60 3.25
CA ASN A 34 12.61 27.35 2.82
C ASN A 34 11.81 26.63 1.71
N GLN A 35 11.77 25.30 1.77
CA GLN A 35 11.04 24.46 0.83
C GLN A 35 10.15 23.48 1.61
N PRO A 36 9.06 23.95 2.25
CA PRO A 36 8.21 23.08 3.06
C PRO A 36 7.65 21.93 2.21
N ARG A 37 7.94 20.70 2.64
CA ARG A 37 7.43 19.45 2.05
C ARG A 37 6.72 18.67 3.15
N PRO A 38 5.37 18.71 3.22
CA PRO A 38 4.64 17.99 4.25
C PRO A 38 4.80 16.48 4.07
N VAL A 39 4.77 15.75 5.18
CA VAL A 39 4.73 14.29 5.18
C VAL A 39 3.35 13.83 4.75
N ASP A 40 3.32 12.85 3.85
CA ASP A 40 2.11 12.18 3.40
C ASP A 40 1.81 11.02 4.35
N TYR A 41 0.75 11.16 5.15
CA TYR A 41 0.33 10.13 6.09
C TYR A 41 -0.74 9.20 5.53
N ASP A 42 -1.33 9.52 4.38
CA ASP A 42 -2.44 8.75 3.82
C ASP A 42 -1.96 7.51 3.05
N THR A 43 -0.75 7.56 2.49
CA THR A 43 -0.19 6.48 1.66
C THR A 43 1.09 5.87 2.23
N ILE A 44 1.21 5.76 3.55
CA ILE A 44 2.36 5.11 4.20
C ILE A 44 2.29 3.58 3.94
N PRO A 45 3.25 2.98 3.21
CA PRO A 45 3.34 1.52 3.14
C PRO A 45 3.79 0.96 4.48
N THR A 46 3.19 -0.16 4.88
CA THR A 46 3.53 -0.88 6.10
C THR A 46 3.63 -2.37 5.82
N ALA A 47 4.57 -3.03 6.48
CA ALA A 47 4.73 -4.48 6.43
C ALA A 47 4.76 -5.09 7.83
N VAL A 48 4.21 -6.30 7.95
CA VAL A 48 4.33 -7.16 9.12
C VAL A 48 5.06 -8.42 8.69
N PHE A 49 6.24 -8.66 9.26
CA PHE A 49 7.11 -9.78 8.89
C PHE A 49 6.72 -11.09 9.61
N SER A 50 5.45 -11.49 9.46
CA SER A 50 4.92 -12.80 9.87
C SER A 50 5.30 -13.90 8.87
N GLN A 51 4.79 -15.12 9.08
CA GLN A 51 4.90 -16.24 8.12
C GLN A 51 3.49 -16.68 7.67
N PRO A 52 3.06 -16.36 6.44
CA PRO A 52 3.72 -15.45 5.48
C PRO A 52 3.67 -13.98 5.92
N PRO A 53 4.55 -13.11 5.39
CA PRO A 53 4.53 -11.69 5.66
C PRO A 53 3.32 -11.01 5.00
N ILE A 54 2.95 -9.86 5.55
CA ILE A 54 1.84 -9.04 5.10
C ILE A 54 2.40 -7.66 4.70
N GLY A 55 1.89 -7.09 3.62
CA GLY A 55 2.13 -5.71 3.23
C GLY A 55 0.81 -5.01 2.91
N MET A 56 0.73 -3.72 3.25
CA MET A 56 -0.40 -2.88 2.86
C MET A 56 0.01 -1.43 2.60
N VAL A 57 -0.82 -0.74 1.83
CA VAL A 57 -0.78 0.71 1.67
C VAL A 57 -2.19 1.25 1.45
N GLY A 58 -2.47 2.44 1.99
CA GLY A 58 -3.76 3.11 1.88
C GLY A 58 -4.80 2.58 2.86
N LEU A 59 -6.06 2.69 2.49
CA LEU A 59 -7.19 2.37 3.36
C LEU A 59 -7.44 0.87 3.45
N THR A 60 -7.84 0.43 4.63
CA THR A 60 -8.53 -0.86 4.78
C THR A 60 -9.92 -0.79 4.16
N GLU A 61 -10.54 -1.96 3.95
CA GLU A 61 -11.91 -2.04 3.44
C GLU A 61 -12.93 -1.37 4.36
N ALA A 62 -12.82 -1.57 5.68
CA ALA A 62 -13.69 -0.91 6.65
C ALA A 62 -13.58 0.62 6.57
N GLN A 63 -12.37 1.15 6.57
CA GLN A 63 -12.13 2.60 6.41
C GLN A 63 -12.61 3.13 5.07
N ALA A 64 -12.45 2.36 3.99
CA ALA A 64 -12.93 2.75 2.67
C ALA A 64 -14.46 2.78 2.61
N ARG A 65 -15.16 1.83 3.25
CA ARG A 65 -16.64 1.82 3.36
C ARG A 65 -17.18 2.97 4.21
N GLU A 66 -16.42 3.41 5.22
CA GLU A 66 -16.78 4.59 6.02
C GLU A 66 -16.57 5.90 5.23
N LYS A 67 -15.53 5.96 4.40
CA LYS A 67 -15.13 7.19 3.70
C LYS A 67 -15.84 7.38 2.36
N TYR A 68 -16.16 6.29 1.65
CA TYR A 68 -16.72 6.33 0.30
C TYR A 68 -18.03 5.52 0.24
N PRO A 69 -19.07 6.07 -0.42
CA PRO A 69 -20.34 5.37 -0.59
C PRO A 69 -20.27 4.26 -1.64
N ASP A 70 -19.26 4.28 -2.52
CA ASP A 70 -19.14 3.47 -3.72
C ASP A 70 -17.73 2.90 -3.88
N ILE A 71 -17.50 1.70 -3.32
CA ILE A 71 -16.24 0.98 -3.50
C ILE A 71 -16.46 -0.35 -4.20
N ASP A 72 -15.49 -0.74 -5.03
CA ASP A 72 -15.36 -2.07 -5.61
C ASP A 72 -14.15 -2.77 -4.96
N ILE A 73 -14.35 -4.04 -4.61
CA ILE A 73 -13.30 -4.88 -4.02
C ILE A 73 -12.87 -5.92 -5.04
N TYR A 74 -11.59 -5.94 -5.36
CA TYR A 74 -10.97 -6.99 -6.18
C TYR A 74 -10.09 -7.85 -5.28
N LYS A 75 -10.28 -9.17 -5.33
CA LYS A 75 -9.59 -10.10 -4.42
C LYS A 75 -9.23 -11.39 -5.15
N THR A 76 -8.01 -11.87 -4.95
CA THR A 76 -7.58 -13.19 -5.41
C THR A 76 -6.85 -13.94 -4.30
N SER A 77 -6.91 -15.27 -4.34
CA SER A 77 -6.08 -16.15 -3.52
C SER A 77 -5.62 -17.33 -4.34
N PHE A 78 -4.32 -17.61 -4.29
CA PHE A 78 -3.68 -18.60 -5.16
C PHE A 78 -2.45 -19.19 -4.47
N THR A 79 -1.99 -20.35 -4.94
CA THR A 79 -0.69 -20.92 -4.54
C THR A 79 0.39 -20.34 -5.44
N PRO A 80 1.39 -19.60 -4.91
CA PRO A 80 2.47 -19.05 -5.72
C PRO A 80 3.21 -20.13 -6.50
N MET A 81 3.63 -19.84 -7.74
CA MET A 81 4.33 -20.83 -8.58
C MET A 81 5.60 -21.38 -7.92
N LYS A 82 6.30 -20.58 -7.09
CA LYS A 82 7.46 -21.04 -6.32
C LYS A 82 7.14 -22.20 -5.35
N ASN A 83 5.88 -22.34 -4.95
CA ASN A 83 5.37 -23.41 -4.10
C ASN A 83 4.72 -24.55 -4.90
N ALA A 84 4.66 -24.47 -6.23
CA ALA A 84 3.93 -25.46 -7.04
C ALA A 84 4.51 -26.89 -6.96
N LEU A 85 5.80 -27.01 -6.62
CA LEU A 85 6.51 -28.29 -6.46
C LEU A 85 6.93 -28.57 -5.01
N SER A 86 6.55 -27.71 -4.06
CA SER A 86 6.83 -27.92 -2.65
C SER A 86 5.59 -28.50 -1.94
N GLU A 87 5.80 -29.09 -0.76
CA GLU A 87 4.71 -29.52 0.13
C GLU A 87 4.09 -28.35 0.91
N SER A 88 4.37 -27.10 0.50
CA SER A 88 3.88 -25.91 1.18
C SER A 88 2.45 -25.59 0.75
N ASP A 89 1.54 -25.62 1.72
CA ASP A 89 0.16 -25.15 1.56
C ASP A 89 0.04 -23.60 1.69
N GLU A 90 1.16 -22.88 1.72
CA GLU A 90 1.15 -21.41 1.81
C GLU A 90 0.49 -20.79 0.57
N LYS A 91 -0.61 -20.06 0.81
CA LYS A 91 -1.30 -19.27 -0.20
C LYS A 91 -0.91 -17.81 -0.14
N ALA A 92 -0.90 -17.17 -1.30
CA ALA A 92 -0.97 -15.72 -1.40
C ALA A 92 -2.43 -15.26 -1.35
N LEU A 93 -2.64 -14.08 -0.77
CA LEU A 93 -3.89 -13.34 -0.79
C LEU A 93 -3.58 -11.91 -1.24
N MET A 94 -4.34 -11.40 -2.20
CA MET A 94 -4.25 -10.00 -2.63
C MET A 94 -5.62 -9.36 -2.63
N LYS A 95 -5.66 -8.07 -2.26
CA LYS A 95 -6.86 -7.26 -2.28
C LYS A 95 -6.56 -5.85 -2.76
N MET A 96 -7.33 -5.37 -3.73
CA MET A 96 -7.34 -3.99 -4.22
C MET A 96 -8.71 -3.37 -3.95
N ILE A 97 -8.70 -2.12 -3.49
CA ILE A 97 -9.89 -1.34 -3.18
C ILE A 97 -9.94 -0.14 -4.13
N VAL A 98 -11.04 -0.03 -4.87
CA VAL A 98 -11.24 1.01 -5.88
C VAL A 98 -12.48 1.82 -5.52
N VAL A 99 -12.41 3.14 -5.66
CA VAL A 99 -13.60 4.01 -5.57
C VAL A 99 -14.23 4.10 -6.96
N ARG A 100 -15.44 3.55 -7.12
CA ARG A 100 -16.06 3.32 -8.43
C ARG A 100 -16.25 4.60 -9.25
N SER A 101 -16.73 5.67 -8.61
CA SER A 101 -16.99 6.97 -9.25
C SER A 101 -15.74 7.65 -9.82
N THR A 102 -14.55 7.34 -9.28
CA THR A 102 -13.30 8.01 -9.67
C THR A 102 -12.29 7.07 -10.30
N ASP A 103 -12.58 5.77 -10.32
CA ASP A 103 -11.67 4.69 -10.69
C ASP A 103 -10.38 4.62 -9.84
N ARG A 104 -10.30 5.39 -8.75
CA ARG A 104 -9.08 5.53 -7.95
C ARG A 104 -8.83 4.30 -7.10
N VAL A 105 -7.62 3.77 -7.14
CA VAL A 105 -7.18 2.78 -6.15
C VAL A 105 -6.85 3.49 -4.84
N VAL A 106 -7.53 3.11 -3.76
CA VAL A 106 -7.38 3.74 -2.43
C VAL A 106 -6.80 2.81 -1.37
N GLY A 107 -6.65 1.53 -1.67
CA GLY A 107 -6.04 0.56 -0.77
C GLY A 107 -5.55 -0.69 -1.48
N MET A 108 -4.39 -1.18 -1.07
CA MET A 108 -3.83 -2.45 -1.52
C MET A 108 -3.29 -3.25 -0.35
N HIS A 109 -3.58 -4.54 -0.36
CA HIS A 109 -3.20 -5.47 0.70
C HIS A 109 -2.70 -6.77 0.09
N MET A 110 -1.63 -7.31 0.65
CA MET A 110 -1.09 -8.60 0.25
C MET A 110 -0.63 -9.38 1.48
N ALA A 111 -0.96 -10.66 1.52
CA ALA A 111 -0.29 -11.65 2.36
C ALA A 111 0.39 -12.66 1.44
N GLY A 112 1.67 -12.93 1.66
CA GLY A 112 2.48 -13.80 0.82
C GLY A 112 3.95 -13.44 0.91
N SER A 113 4.85 -14.38 0.59
CA SER A 113 6.27 -14.25 0.95
C SER A 113 7.02 -13.05 0.36
N ASP A 114 6.51 -12.42 -0.71
CA ASP A 114 7.10 -11.23 -1.34
C ASP A 114 6.28 -9.93 -1.09
N ALA A 115 5.31 -9.96 -0.16
CA ALA A 115 4.38 -8.86 0.09
C ALA A 115 5.06 -7.52 0.46
N PRO A 116 6.07 -7.48 1.37
CA PRO A 116 6.72 -6.21 1.73
C PRO A 116 7.40 -5.51 0.54
N GLU A 117 8.06 -6.29 -0.33
CA GLU A 117 8.76 -5.77 -1.50
C GLU A 117 7.79 -5.26 -2.56
N ILE A 118 6.73 -6.02 -2.85
CA ILE A 118 5.73 -5.66 -3.87
C ILE A 118 4.96 -4.40 -3.47
N ILE A 119 4.55 -4.30 -2.21
CA ILE A 119 3.71 -3.19 -1.72
C ILE A 119 4.43 -1.84 -1.78
N GLN A 120 5.76 -1.81 -1.69
CA GLN A 120 6.53 -0.57 -1.85
C GLN A 120 6.30 0.08 -3.22
N GLY A 121 6.25 -0.72 -4.29
CA GLY A 121 5.92 -0.23 -5.64
C GLY A 121 4.47 0.23 -5.74
N MET A 122 3.55 -0.52 -5.13
CA MET A 122 2.13 -0.16 -5.07
C MET A 122 1.89 1.16 -4.35
N ALA A 123 2.68 1.47 -3.32
CA ALA A 123 2.58 2.73 -2.60
C ALA A 123 2.93 3.94 -3.50
N VAL A 124 3.94 3.80 -4.36
CA VAL A 124 4.27 4.84 -5.35
C VAL A 124 3.10 5.05 -6.30
N ALA A 125 2.47 3.98 -6.77
CA ALA A 125 1.32 4.04 -7.67
C ALA A 125 0.10 4.71 -7.01
N ILE A 126 -0.28 4.30 -5.80
CA ILE A 126 -1.42 4.91 -5.07
C ILE A 126 -1.15 6.37 -4.74
N ARG A 127 0.07 6.71 -4.30
CA ARG A 127 0.49 8.09 -4.03
C ARG A 127 0.44 8.97 -5.28
N SER A 128 0.84 8.42 -6.43
CA SER A 128 0.72 9.09 -7.74
C SER A 128 -0.72 9.14 -8.23
N GLY A 129 -1.58 8.35 -7.60
CA GLY A 129 -2.99 8.37 -7.85
C GLY A 129 -3.47 7.50 -8.99
N ALA A 130 -2.81 6.37 -9.16
CA ALA A 130 -3.17 5.35 -10.13
C ALA A 130 -4.66 4.96 -10.01
N THR A 131 -5.29 4.82 -11.17
CA THR A 131 -6.65 4.32 -11.31
C THR A 131 -6.61 2.82 -11.63
N LYS A 132 -7.73 2.13 -11.48
CA LYS A 132 -7.85 0.72 -11.87
C LYS A 132 -7.55 0.53 -13.35
N ALA A 133 -7.92 1.48 -14.21
CA ALA A 133 -7.56 1.48 -15.62
C ALA A 133 -6.04 1.50 -15.87
N VAL A 134 -5.25 2.19 -15.03
CA VAL A 134 -3.78 2.16 -15.12
C VAL A 134 -3.26 0.76 -14.80
N PHE A 135 -3.76 0.12 -13.74
CA PHE A 135 -3.41 -1.26 -13.43
C PHE A 135 -3.82 -2.22 -14.55
N ASP A 136 -5.04 -2.11 -15.08
CA ASP A 136 -5.57 -3.00 -16.12
C ASP A 136 -4.86 -2.90 -17.47
N SER A 137 -4.29 -1.73 -17.77
CA SER A 137 -3.53 -1.47 -19.00
C SER A 137 -2.03 -1.74 -18.84
N THR A 138 -1.56 -2.01 -17.62
CA THR A 138 -0.16 -2.35 -17.35
C THR A 138 0.09 -3.82 -17.69
N ILE A 139 1.12 -4.07 -18.51
CA ILE A 139 1.55 -5.42 -18.87
C ILE A 139 2.18 -6.10 -17.65
N GLY A 140 1.68 -7.29 -17.29
CA GLY A 140 2.20 -8.11 -16.20
C GLY A 140 3.56 -8.74 -16.51
N ILE A 141 4.35 -8.97 -15.47
CA ILE A 141 5.61 -9.72 -15.54
C ILE A 141 5.30 -11.18 -15.19
N HIS A 142 5.46 -12.08 -16.15
CA HIS A 142 5.15 -13.49 -15.96
C HIS A 142 6.42 -14.35 -15.85
N PRO A 143 6.52 -15.31 -14.90
CA PRO A 143 5.60 -15.57 -13.79
C PRO A 143 5.98 -14.79 -12.52
N THR A 144 5.08 -14.00 -11.95
CA THR A 144 5.28 -13.32 -10.65
C THR A 144 3.99 -13.24 -9.83
N ALA A 145 4.09 -13.14 -8.50
CA ALA A 145 2.91 -12.83 -7.69
C ALA A 145 2.36 -11.42 -7.99
N ALA A 146 3.25 -10.46 -8.30
CA ALA A 146 2.88 -9.07 -8.53
C ALA A 146 2.02 -8.88 -9.78
N GLU A 147 2.11 -9.75 -10.79
CA GLU A 147 1.31 -9.67 -12.02
C GLU A 147 -0.19 -9.77 -11.73
N GLU A 148 -0.58 -10.45 -10.65
CA GLU A 148 -1.97 -10.56 -10.23
C GLU A 148 -2.61 -9.19 -9.95
N PHE A 149 -1.87 -8.21 -9.43
CA PHE A 149 -2.41 -6.85 -9.21
C PHE A 149 -2.80 -6.15 -10.52
N VAL A 150 -2.26 -6.53 -11.67
CA VAL A 150 -2.59 -5.94 -12.98
C VAL A 150 -3.53 -6.83 -13.81
N THR A 151 -4.00 -7.95 -13.26
CA THR A 151 -4.92 -8.90 -13.93
C THR A 151 -6.24 -9.14 -13.18
N LEU A 152 -6.47 -8.47 -12.04
CA LEU A 152 -7.74 -8.51 -11.30
C LEU A 152 -8.91 -7.92 -12.11
N ARG A 153 -9.79 -8.75 -12.69
CA ARG A 153 -10.90 -8.28 -13.56
C ARG A 153 -12.26 -8.16 -12.89
N GLU A 154 -12.61 -9.10 -12.03
CA GLU A 154 -13.95 -9.18 -11.44
C GLU A 154 -13.95 -8.68 -9.99
N ALA A 155 -14.87 -7.75 -9.70
CA ALA A 155 -15.12 -7.32 -8.33
C ALA A 155 -15.92 -8.40 -7.59
N VAL A 156 -15.60 -8.63 -6.32
CA VAL A 156 -16.24 -9.66 -5.48
C VAL A 156 -17.39 -9.12 -4.61
N THR A 157 -17.60 -7.81 -4.60
CA THR A 157 -18.71 -7.09 -3.94
C THR A 157 -18.92 -5.73 -4.59
#